data_AF-A0A2S7C689-F1
#
_entry.id   AF-A0A2S7C689-F1
#
_cell.length_a   1.000
_cell.length_b   1.000
_cell.length_c   1.000
_cell.angle_alpha   90.00
_cell.angle_beta   90.00
_cell.angle_gamma   90.00
#
_symmetry.space_group_name_H-M   'P 1'
#
loop_
_entity.id
_entity.type
_entity.pdbx_description
1 polymer ?
#
loop_
_entity_poly.entity_id
_entity_poly.type
_entity_poly.pdbx_seq_one_letter_code
_entity_poly.pdbx_strand_id
1 'polypeptide(L)'
;MLPAGVASAQPSARAAQGLFDSAMQQLACRDQGEERAAQIAHGGTHSPPLDARRCVAGTPLQIEALLRTAAAHGDADAQRYLLAQHVTELMQRAVAVAPAGMPAQLSASDEQEVAAIVAELETLALAGHRDAIETLAQVVESPLLHAPDPVYAAAWRLAARQPPGRALDAAAPLQAEDELLESMPQQQQQQARALAVEVFGYCCRTRVAAER
;
A
#
# COMPACT_ATOMS: atom_id res chain seq x y z
N MET A 1 -13.45 -47.84 3.40
CA MET A 1 -13.80 -46.96 2.26
C MET A 1 -13.98 -45.56 2.82
N LEU A 2 -13.03 -44.66 2.55
CA LEU A 2 -13.06 -43.25 2.95
C LEU A 2 -13.58 -42.42 1.77
N PRO A 3 -14.48 -41.45 1.95
CA PRO A 3 -14.67 -40.42 0.94
C PRO A 3 -13.69 -39.27 1.20
N ALA A 4 -12.93 -38.94 0.16
CA ALA A 4 -12.10 -37.75 0.09
C ALA A 4 -12.99 -36.51 -0.10
N GLY A 5 -12.92 -35.57 0.83
CA GLY A 5 -13.47 -34.22 0.66
C GLY A 5 -12.50 -33.40 -0.18
N VAL A 6 -12.84 -33.17 -1.44
CA VAL A 6 -12.08 -32.27 -2.32
C VAL A 6 -12.50 -30.84 -2.02
N ALA A 7 -11.54 -30.03 -1.58
CA ALA A 7 -11.67 -28.61 -1.35
C ALA A 7 -12.18 -27.89 -2.62
N SER A 8 -13.39 -27.34 -2.53
CA SER A 8 -13.94 -26.45 -3.55
C SER A 8 -13.59 -25.01 -3.18
N ALA A 9 -12.38 -24.57 -3.53
CA ALA A 9 -11.98 -23.18 -3.43
C ALA A 9 -11.89 -22.54 -4.83
N GLN A 10 -12.84 -21.63 -5.07
CA GLN A 10 -12.64 -20.33 -5.75
C GLN A 10 -12.32 -20.28 -7.26
N PRO A 11 -13.33 -20.45 -8.14
CA PRO A 11 -13.31 -19.87 -9.49
C PRO A 11 -13.36 -18.33 -9.47
N SER A 12 -14.03 -17.75 -8.47
CA SER A 12 -14.28 -16.31 -8.34
C SER A 12 -13.05 -15.50 -7.91
N ALA A 13 -12.20 -16.03 -7.02
CA ALA A 13 -10.97 -15.33 -6.59
C ALA A 13 -9.94 -15.25 -7.72
N ARG A 14 -9.75 -16.33 -8.49
CA ARG A 14 -8.88 -16.32 -9.69
C ARG A 14 -9.36 -15.38 -10.79
N ALA A 15 -10.67 -15.27 -10.97
CA ALA A 15 -11.25 -14.32 -11.92
C ALA A 15 -11.02 -12.87 -11.46
N ALA A 16 -11.09 -12.59 -10.16
CA ALA A 16 -10.81 -11.27 -9.58
C ALA A 16 -9.32 -10.88 -9.72
N GLN A 17 -8.40 -11.81 -9.45
CA GLN A 17 -6.95 -11.61 -9.61
C GLN A 17 -6.57 -11.23 -11.05
N GLY A 18 -7.21 -11.87 -12.03
CA GLY A 18 -7.01 -11.52 -13.44
C GLY A 18 -7.47 -10.11 -13.81
N LEU A 19 -8.40 -9.52 -13.06
CA LEU A 19 -8.86 -8.14 -13.29
C LEU A 19 -7.83 -7.12 -12.80
N PHE A 20 -7.22 -7.34 -11.62
CA PHE A 20 -6.16 -6.49 -11.11
C PHE A 20 -4.95 -6.49 -12.05
N ASP A 21 -4.46 -7.68 -12.44
CA ASP A 21 -3.34 -7.81 -13.37
C ASP A 21 -3.61 -7.12 -14.72
N SER A 22 -4.83 -7.27 -15.23
CA SER A 22 -5.26 -6.60 -16.47
C SER A 22 -5.27 -5.08 -16.32
N ALA A 23 -5.73 -4.56 -15.19
CA ALA A 23 -5.73 -3.13 -14.90
C ALA A 23 -4.30 -2.58 -14.82
N MET A 24 -3.41 -3.27 -14.10
CA MET A 24 -2.01 -2.85 -13.96
C MET A 24 -1.24 -2.92 -15.28
N GLN A 25 -1.52 -3.91 -16.13
CA GLN A 25 -0.94 -3.97 -17.48
C GLN A 25 -1.41 -2.78 -18.34
N GLN A 26 -2.70 -2.46 -18.32
CA GLN A 26 -3.25 -1.32 -19.06
C GLN A 26 -2.68 0.02 -18.59
N LEU A 27 -2.50 0.18 -17.28
CA LEU A 27 -1.87 1.35 -16.67
C LEU A 27 -0.41 1.50 -17.12
N ALA A 28 0.39 0.44 -16.99
CA ALA A 28 1.79 0.46 -17.41
C ALA A 28 1.95 0.81 -18.91
N CYS A 29 1.05 0.30 -19.77
CA CYS A 29 1.04 0.68 -21.18
C CYS A 29 0.76 2.16 -21.40
N ARG A 30 -0.12 2.75 -20.58
CA ARG A 30 -0.47 4.17 -20.66
C ARG A 30 0.70 5.05 -20.23
N ASP A 31 1.28 4.76 -19.07
CA ASP A 31 2.35 5.57 -18.49
C ASP A 31 3.59 5.58 -19.41
N GLN A 32 3.92 4.43 -20.02
CA GLN A 32 4.98 4.37 -21.05
C GLN A 32 4.65 5.21 -22.30
N GLY A 33 3.38 5.31 -22.67
CA GLY A 33 2.94 6.17 -23.77
C GLY A 33 3.12 7.66 -23.45
N GLU A 34 2.75 8.07 -22.24
CA GLU A 34 2.91 9.43 -21.74
C GLU A 34 4.38 9.83 -21.60
N GLU A 35 5.22 8.95 -21.04
CA GLU A 35 6.66 9.16 -20.94
C GLU A 35 7.31 9.37 -22.31
N ARG A 36 6.94 8.57 -23.32
CA ARG A 36 7.44 8.76 -24.69
C ARG A 36 6.98 10.07 -25.29
N ALA A 37 5.70 10.44 -25.09
CA ALA A 37 5.18 11.71 -25.58
C ALA A 37 5.94 12.89 -24.93
N ALA A 38 6.22 12.82 -23.64
CA ALA A 38 7.03 13.80 -22.93
C ALA A 38 8.47 13.84 -23.46
N GLN A 39 9.11 12.68 -23.66
CA GLN A 39 10.48 12.61 -24.22
C GLN A 39 10.55 13.23 -25.62
N ILE A 40 9.55 12.98 -26.48
CA ILE A 40 9.46 13.62 -27.80
C ILE A 40 9.29 15.13 -27.65
N ALA A 41 8.41 15.59 -26.76
CA ALA A 41 8.21 17.01 -26.49
C ALA A 41 9.48 17.71 -25.95
N HIS A 42 10.32 16.98 -25.22
CA HIS A 42 11.59 17.47 -24.67
C HIS A 42 12.82 17.21 -25.57
N GLY A 43 12.64 16.71 -26.79
CA GLY A 43 13.72 16.52 -27.77
C GLY A 43 14.65 15.32 -27.52
N GLY A 44 14.20 14.32 -26.76
CA GLY A 44 14.95 13.09 -26.49
C GLY A 44 15.10 12.18 -27.71
N THR A 45 16.22 11.45 -27.77
CA THR A 45 16.49 10.44 -28.81
C THR A 45 15.63 9.18 -28.63
N HIS A 46 15.07 8.72 -29.74
CA HIS A 46 14.09 7.63 -29.84
C HIS A 46 14.61 6.32 -29.25
N SER A 47 13.98 5.80 -28.19
CA SER A 47 14.18 4.41 -27.75
C SER A 47 13.42 3.45 -28.68
N PRO A 48 13.94 2.24 -28.96
CA PRO A 48 13.31 1.31 -29.88
C PRO A 48 11.95 0.83 -29.34
N PRO A 49 11.00 0.49 -30.21
CA PRO A 49 9.68 0.05 -29.79
C PRO A 49 9.79 -1.30 -29.06
N LEU A 50 9.32 -1.35 -27.81
CA LEU A 50 8.78 -2.59 -27.27
C LEU A 50 7.59 -2.99 -28.13
N ASP A 51 7.45 -4.29 -28.39
CA ASP A 51 6.50 -4.92 -29.29
C ASP A 51 5.07 -4.36 -29.11
N ALA A 52 4.75 -3.28 -29.82
CA ALA A 52 3.53 -2.47 -29.64
C ALA A 52 2.24 -3.25 -29.94
N ARG A 53 2.39 -4.48 -30.47
CA ARG A 53 1.31 -5.40 -30.77
C ARG A 53 0.70 -6.09 -29.54
N ARG A 54 1.25 -5.92 -28.34
CA ARG A 54 0.71 -6.54 -27.10
C ARG A 54 0.30 -5.57 -25.98
N CYS A 55 0.65 -4.29 -26.07
CA CYS A 55 0.30 -3.33 -25.03
C CYS A 55 -1.01 -2.62 -25.42
N VAL A 56 -2.09 -2.83 -24.67
CA VAL A 56 -3.33 -2.06 -24.82
C VAL A 56 -3.38 -1.05 -23.69
N ALA A 57 -3.25 0.24 -24.00
CA ALA A 57 -3.45 1.30 -23.03
C ALA A 57 -4.95 1.46 -22.77
N GLY A 58 -5.38 1.15 -21.55
CA GLY A 58 -6.74 1.38 -21.10
C GLY A 58 -7.01 2.87 -20.89
N THR A 59 -8.28 3.28 -20.97
CA THR A 59 -8.66 4.62 -20.51
C THR A 59 -8.63 4.69 -18.98
N PRO A 60 -8.43 5.88 -18.36
CA PRO A 60 -8.45 6.02 -16.91
C PRO A 60 -9.71 5.40 -16.27
N LEU A 61 -10.89 5.68 -16.84
CA LEU A 61 -12.17 5.13 -16.36
C LEU A 61 -12.26 3.60 -16.49
N GLN A 62 -11.65 3.03 -17.54
CA GLN A 62 -11.64 1.57 -17.73
C GLN A 62 -10.75 0.88 -16.70
N ILE A 63 -9.56 1.43 -16.47
CA ILE A 63 -8.61 0.92 -15.46
C ILE A 63 -9.25 1.01 -14.07
N GLU A 64 -9.85 2.14 -13.73
CA GLU A 64 -10.56 2.36 -12.46
C GLU A 64 -11.74 1.39 -12.29
N ALA A 65 -12.53 1.15 -13.34
CA ALA A 65 -13.63 0.19 -13.30
C ALA A 65 -13.13 -1.25 -13.06
N LEU A 66 -12.01 -1.65 -13.68
CA LEU A 66 -11.39 -2.96 -13.44
C LEU A 66 -10.92 -3.09 -11.99
N LEU A 67 -10.21 -2.08 -11.47
CA LEU A 67 -9.73 -2.04 -10.08
C LEU A 67 -10.88 -2.10 -9.08
N ARG A 68 -11.91 -1.27 -9.24
CA ARG A 68 -13.10 -1.28 -8.38
C ARG A 68 -13.81 -2.63 -8.42
N THR A 69 -13.90 -3.23 -9.60
CA THR A 69 -14.52 -4.56 -9.74
C THR A 69 -13.68 -5.62 -9.03
N ALA A 70 -12.37 -5.63 -9.20
CA ALA A 70 -11.47 -6.54 -8.49
C ALA A 70 -11.60 -6.38 -6.96
N ALA A 71 -11.54 -5.14 -6.47
CA ALA A 71 -11.68 -4.82 -5.05
C ALA A 71 -13.04 -5.26 -4.47
N ALA A 72 -14.13 -5.05 -5.21
CA ALA A 72 -15.47 -5.50 -4.83
C ALA A 72 -15.60 -7.03 -4.77
N HIS A 73 -14.74 -7.77 -5.48
CA HIS A 73 -14.65 -9.23 -5.39
C HIS A 73 -13.67 -9.72 -4.31
N GLY A 74 -13.10 -8.82 -3.52
CA GLY A 74 -12.18 -9.15 -2.43
C GLY A 74 -10.71 -9.26 -2.85
N ASP A 75 -10.33 -8.74 -4.01
CA ASP A 75 -8.93 -8.66 -4.41
C ASP A 75 -8.18 -7.64 -3.53
N ALA A 76 -7.27 -8.13 -2.69
CA ALA A 76 -6.52 -7.31 -1.75
C ALA A 76 -5.56 -6.35 -2.45
N ASP A 77 -5.03 -6.70 -3.63
CA ASP A 77 -4.09 -5.87 -4.37
C ASP A 77 -4.82 -4.66 -4.95
N ALA A 78 -6.02 -4.88 -5.49
CA ALA A 78 -6.90 -3.83 -5.97
C ALA A 78 -7.38 -2.92 -4.83
N GLN A 79 -7.76 -3.48 -3.68
CA GLN A 79 -8.14 -2.69 -2.49
C GLN A 79 -6.97 -1.80 -2.04
N ARG A 80 -5.77 -2.37 -1.90
CA ARG A 80 -4.56 -1.63 -1.50
C ARG A 80 -4.24 -0.51 -2.49
N TYR A 81 -4.30 -0.80 -3.79
CA TYR A 81 -4.03 0.19 -4.83
C TYR A 81 -5.02 1.37 -4.75
N LEU A 82 -6.32 1.08 -4.64
CA LEU A 82 -7.35 2.12 -4.57
C LEU A 82 -7.23 2.95 -3.29
N LEU A 83 -6.92 2.34 -2.14
CA LEU A 83 -6.70 3.06 -0.89
C LEU A 83 -5.48 3.98 -0.96
N ALA A 84 -4.36 3.50 -1.52
CA ALA A 84 -3.15 4.28 -1.71
C ALA A 84 -3.36 5.46 -2.68
N GLN A 85 -4.08 5.23 -3.78
CA GLN A 85 -4.44 6.29 -4.72
C GLN A 85 -5.32 7.34 -4.03
N HIS A 86 -6.35 6.89 -3.31
CA HIS A 86 -7.33 7.77 -2.69
C HIS A 86 -6.67 8.68 -1.64
N VAL A 87 -5.84 8.13 -0.76
CA VAL A 87 -5.14 8.97 0.24
C VAL A 87 -4.16 9.94 -0.39
N THR A 88 -3.50 9.54 -1.49
CA THR A 88 -2.62 10.43 -2.26
C THR A 88 -3.39 11.61 -2.83
N GLU A 89 -4.57 11.37 -3.40
CA GLU A 89 -5.44 12.44 -3.95
C GLU A 89 -5.92 13.41 -2.86
N LEU A 90 -6.30 12.90 -1.69
CA LEU A 90 -6.70 13.74 -0.55
C LEU A 90 -5.54 14.61 -0.05
N MET A 91 -4.36 14.03 0.13
CA MET A 91 -3.17 14.76 0.57
C MET A 91 -2.71 15.80 -0.47
N GLN A 92 -2.71 15.45 -1.76
CA GLN A 92 -2.39 16.39 -2.84
C GLN A 92 -3.38 17.56 -2.91
N ARG A 93 -4.68 17.27 -2.73
CA ARG A 93 -5.71 18.30 -2.68
C ARG A 93 -5.47 19.27 -1.53
N ALA A 94 -5.14 18.77 -0.34
CA ALA A 94 -4.83 19.59 0.82
C ALA A 94 -3.62 20.52 0.58
N VAL A 95 -2.57 20.01 -0.07
CA VAL A 95 -1.40 20.81 -0.45
C VAL A 95 -1.74 21.86 -1.51
N ALA A 96 -2.54 21.50 -2.52
CA ALA A 96 -2.88 22.39 -3.64
C ALA A 96 -3.73 23.60 -3.23
N VAL A 97 -4.56 23.45 -2.18
CA VAL A 97 -5.41 24.55 -1.67
C VAL A 97 -4.77 25.35 -0.54
N ALA A 98 -3.60 24.92 -0.04
CA ALA A 98 -2.91 25.58 1.06
C ALA A 98 -2.43 26.99 0.64
N PRO A 99 -2.74 28.04 1.42
CA PRO A 99 -2.23 29.38 1.16
C PRO A 99 -0.70 29.42 1.22
N ALA A 100 -0.09 30.26 0.37
CA ALA A 100 1.36 30.44 0.36
C ALA A 100 1.89 30.86 1.75
N GLY A 101 2.87 30.12 2.26
CA GLY A 101 3.48 30.37 3.57
C GLY A 101 2.72 29.80 4.77
N MET A 102 1.59 29.10 4.55
CA MET A 102 0.90 28.35 5.59
C MET A 102 1.17 26.85 5.42
N PRO A 103 1.31 26.09 6.53
CA PRO A 103 1.37 24.64 6.44
C PRO A 103 0.04 24.12 5.88
N ALA A 104 0.13 23.19 4.92
CA ALA A 104 -1.03 22.48 4.42
C ALA A 104 -1.65 21.65 5.55
N GLN A 105 -2.98 21.65 5.60
CA GLN A 105 -3.75 20.88 6.57
C GLN A 105 -4.93 20.24 5.85
N LEU A 106 -5.30 19.04 6.27
CA LEU A 106 -6.51 18.39 5.79
C LEU A 106 -7.75 19.13 6.31
N SER A 107 -8.80 19.14 5.50
CA SER A 107 -10.11 19.58 5.99
C SER A 107 -10.67 18.52 6.95
N ALA A 108 -11.60 18.90 7.84
CA ALA A 108 -12.21 17.95 8.78
C ALA A 108 -12.91 16.77 8.07
N SER A 109 -13.45 16.99 6.87
CA SER A 109 -14.01 15.90 6.05
C SER A 109 -12.93 15.00 5.48
N ASP A 110 -11.83 15.57 4.96
CA ASP A 110 -10.73 14.76 4.45
C ASP A 110 -10.05 13.97 5.59
N GLU A 111 -9.98 14.52 6.81
CA GLU A 111 -9.47 13.79 7.97
C GLU A 111 -10.33 12.58 8.34
N GLN A 112 -11.65 12.71 8.28
CA GLN A 112 -12.56 11.58 8.50
C GLN A 112 -12.39 10.49 7.43
N GLU A 113 -12.19 10.92 6.18
CA GLU A 113 -11.96 10.01 5.06
C GLU A 113 -10.60 9.30 5.18
N VAL A 114 -9.54 10.03 5.55
CA VAL A 114 -8.23 9.44 5.86
C VAL A 114 -8.31 8.48 7.03
N ALA A 115 -9.07 8.78 8.09
CA ALA A 115 -9.26 7.85 9.21
C ALA A 115 -9.96 6.55 8.77
N ALA A 116 -10.92 6.61 7.85
CA ALA A 116 -11.55 5.43 7.26
C ALA A 116 -10.54 4.61 6.44
N ILE A 117 -9.74 5.28 5.60
CA ILE A 117 -8.67 4.63 4.82
C ILE A 117 -7.64 3.95 5.73
N VAL A 118 -7.23 4.62 6.82
CA VAL A 118 -6.31 4.06 7.83
C VAL A 118 -6.87 2.77 8.42
N ALA A 119 -8.16 2.73 8.79
CA ALA A 119 -8.79 1.53 9.34
C ALA A 119 -8.83 0.37 8.32
N GLU A 120 -9.07 0.65 7.04
CA GLU A 120 -9.03 -0.37 5.98
C GLU A 120 -7.60 -0.88 5.73
N LEU A 121 -6.62 0.02 5.68
CA LEU A 121 -5.20 -0.33 5.56
C LEU A 121 -4.71 -1.16 6.76
N GLU A 122 -5.14 -0.83 7.98
CA GLU A 122 -4.88 -1.63 9.18
C GLU A 122 -5.45 -3.04 9.08
N THR A 123 -6.67 -3.17 8.56
CA THR A 123 -7.30 -4.48 8.35
C THR A 123 -6.46 -5.33 7.38
N LEU A 124 -6.01 -4.74 6.28
CA LEU A 124 -5.15 -5.40 5.29
C LEU A 124 -3.75 -5.71 5.86
N ALA A 125 -3.19 -4.78 6.62
CA ALA A 125 -1.92 -4.94 7.32
C ALA A 125 -1.97 -6.11 8.31
N LEU A 126 -3.03 -6.21 9.12
CA LEU A 126 -3.29 -7.32 10.04
C LEU A 126 -3.55 -8.65 9.33
N ALA A 127 -4.04 -8.64 8.09
CA ALA A 127 -4.13 -9.82 7.25
C ALA A 127 -2.76 -10.24 6.65
N GLY A 128 -1.71 -9.45 6.88
CA GLY A 128 -0.32 -9.74 6.49
C GLY A 128 0.09 -9.13 5.15
N HIS A 129 -0.72 -8.24 4.56
CA HIS A 129 -0.38 -7.57 3.31
C HIS A 129 0.69 -6.49 3.55
N ARG A 130 1.96 -6.81 3.26
CA ARG A 130 3.10 -5.93 3.57
C ARG A 130 3.05 -4.56 2.91
N ASP A 131 2.60 -4.43 1.66
CA ASP A 131 2.59 -3.09 1.06
C ASP A 131 1.49 -2.20 1.67
N ALA A 132 0.41 -2.78 2.23
CA ALA A 132 -0.56 -2.03 3.02
C ALA A 132 0.07 -1.45 4.30
N ILE A 133 1.03 -2.17 4.90
CA ILE A 133 1.77 -1.70 6.08
C ILE A 133 2.58 -0.44 5.74
N GLU A 134 3.23 -0.41 4.58
CA GLU A 134 4.03 0.76 4.18
C GLU A 134 3.14 1.96 3.88
N THR A 135 2.03 1.77 3.13
CA THR A 135 1.06 2.86 2.91
C THR A 135 0.47 3.35 4.22
N LEU A 136 0.07 2.45 5.13
CA LEU A 136 -0.44 2.81 6.46
C LEU A 136 0.56 3.68 7.22
N ALA A 137 1.82 3.24 7.29
CA ALA A 137 2.87 3.97 8.01
C ALA A 137 3.11 5.38 7.43
N GLN A 138 3.10 5.51 6.10
CA GLN A 138 3.23 6.81 5.43
C GLN A 138 2.06 7.75 5.72
N VAL A 139 0.84 7.20 5.79
CA VAL A 139 -0.36 8.00 6.04
C VAL A 139 -0.37 8.51 7.48
N VAL A 140 -0.16 7.62 8.46
CA VAL A 140 -0.27 7.97 9.89
C VAL A 140 0.87 8.86 10.37
N GLU A 141 2.04 8.86 9.72
CA GLU A 141 3.12 9.80 10.04
C GLU A 141 2.98 11.16 9.32
N SER A 142 2.02 11.30 8.42
CA SER A 142 1.92 12.47 7.56
C SER A 142 1.72 13.75 8.38
N PRO A 143 2.55 14.78 8.18
CA PRO A 143 2.41 16.05 8.89
C PRO A 143 1.15 16.84 8.48
N LEU A 144 0.41 16.37 7.47
CA LEU A 144 -0.87 16.95 7.05
C LEU A 144 -2.02 16.59 8.00
N LEU A 145 -1.87 15.52 8.79
CA LEU A 145 -2.83 15.11 9.80
C LEU A 145 -2.82 16.09 10.98
N HIS A 146 -3.99 16.31 11.59
CA HIS A 146 -4.06 17.03 12.86
C HIS A 146 -3.23 16.37 13.98
N ALA A 147 -3.16 15.04 14.01
CA ALA A 147 -2.41 14.28 15.00
C ALA A 147 -1.62 13.14 14.33
N PRO A 148 -0.43 13.44 13.77
CA PRO A 148 0.45 12.42 13.23
C PRO A 148 0.96 11.48 14.34
N ASP A 149 1.07 10.20 14.03
CA ASP A 149 1.60 9.17 14.95
C ASP A 149 2.85 8.49 14.36
N PRO A 150 4.04 9.09 14.52
CA PRO A 150 5.28 8.52 14.02
C PRO A 150 5.71 7.25 14.77
N VAL A 151 5.25 7.05 16.02
CA VAL A 151 5.54 5.84 16.81
C VAL A 151 4.77 4.65 16.22
N TYR A 152 3.51 4.85 15.88
CA TYR A 152 2.67 3.86 15.24
C TYR A 152 3.18 3.50 13.85
N ALA A 153 3.57 4.50 13.04
CA ALA A 153 4.19 4.28 11.73
C ALA A 153 5.48 3.45 11.83
N ALA A 154 6.39 3.83 12.73
CA ALA A 154 7.65 3.11 12.92
C ALA A 154 7.44 1.66 13.38
N ALA A 155 6.46 1.43 14.27
CA ALA A 155 6.13 0.09 14.74
C ALA A 155 5.66 -0.83 13.61
N TRP A 156 4.79 -0.33 12.74
CA TRP A 156 4.32 -1.04 11.56
C TRP A 156 5.46 -1.37 10.59
N ARG A 157 6.34 -0.40 10.27
CA ARG A 157 7.50 -0.65 9.41
C ARG A 157 8.44 -1.69 10.02
N LEU A 158 8.74 -1.58 11.31
CA LEU A 158 9.58 -2.56 12.00
C LEU A 158 8.97 -3.96 11.93
N ALA A 159 7.66 -4.09 12.18
CA ALA A 159 6.95 -5.36 12.06
C ALA A 159 7.05 -5.93 10.63
N ALA A 160 6.85 -5.12 9.59
CA ALA A 160 6.97 -5.55 8.20
C ALA A 160 8.39 -6.02 7.82
N ARG A 161 9.42 -5.45 8.42
CA ARG A 161 10.83 -5.84 8.17
C ARG A 161 11.21 -7.18 8.78
N GLN A 162 10.46 -7.65 9.78
CA GLN A 162 10.79 -8.91 10.42
C GLN A 162 10.48 -10.13 9.54
N PRO A 163 11.25 -11.23 9.68
CA PRO A 163 11.03 -12.45 8.91
C PRO A 163 9.72 -13.12 9.34
N PRO A 164 8.81 -13.48 8.40
CA PRO A 164 7.52 -14.05 8.74
C PRO A 164 7.66 -15.49 9.25
N GLY A 165 6.71 -15.94 10.08
CA GLY A 165 6.66 -17.32 10.54
C GLY A 165 7.53 -17.67 11.75
N ARG A 166 8.21 -16.68 12.36
CA ARG A 166 9.00 -16.86 13.58
C ARG A 166 8.55 -15.86 14.63
N ALA A 167 8.29 -16.33 15.86
CA ALA A 167 8.01 -15.42 16.96
C ALA A 167 9.21 -14.50 17.21
N LEU A 168 8.95 -13.22 17.45
CA LEU A 168 9.98 -12.26 17.82
C LEU A 168 10.33 -12.41 19.29
N ASP A 169 11.63 -12.29 19.57
CA ASP A 169 12.13 -12.16 20.93
C ASP A 169 12.18 -10.67 21.27
N ALA A 170 11.37 -10.24 22.23
CA ALA A 170 11.31 -8.87 22.69
C ALA A 170 12.62 -8.38 23.35
N ALA A 171 13.55 -9.27 23.67
CA ALA A 171 14.89 -8.90 24.18
C ALA A 171 15.96 -8.83 23.08
N ALA A 172 15.69 -9.38 21.89
CA ALA A 172 16.64 -9.36 20.78
C ALA A 172 16.51 -8.06 19.96
N PRO A 173 17.60 -7.58 19.34
CA PRO A 173 17.53 -6.48 18.38
C PRO A 173 16.61 -6.86 17.20
N LEU A 174 15.75 -5.93 16.79
CA LEU A 174 14.89 -6.11 15.61
C LEU A 174 15.66 -5.79 14.33
N GLN A 175 15.25 -6.37 13.21
CA GLN A 175 15.84 -6.02 11.91
C GLN A 175 15.49 -4.58 11.53
N ALA A 176 16.48 -3.84 11.03
CA ALA A 176 16.38 -2.43 10.65
C ALA A 176 15.95 -1.48 11.80
N GLU A 177 16.15 -1.89 13.06
CA GLU A 177 15.82 -1.08 14.24
C GLU A 177 16.55 0.27 14.21
N ASP A 178 17.88 0.25 14.03
CA ASP A 178 18.67 1.47 13.99
C ASP A 178 18.27 2.37 12.82
N GLU A 179 18.12 1.82 11.61
CA GLU A 179 17.73 2.57 10.41
C GLU A 179 16.38 3.30 10.57
N LEU A 180 15.39 2.63 11.15
CA LEU A 180 14.03 3.17 11.25
C LEU A 180 13.82 4.07 12.47
N LEU A 181 14.61 3.87 13.54
CA LEU A 181 14.40 4.55 14.82
C LEU A 181 15.45 5.63 15.13
N GLU A 182 16.56 5.72 14.37
CA GLU A 182 17.68 6.63 14.66
C GLU A 182 17.26 8.09 14.85
N SER A 183 16.31 8.58 14.05
CA SER A 183 15.84 9.97 14.12
C SER A 183 14.87 10.24 15.27
N MET A 184 14.38 9.22 15.96
CA MET A 184 13.37 9.33 17.00
C MET A 184 13.99 9.51 18.40
N PRO A 185 13.32 10.23 19.33
CA PRO A 185 13.72 10.28 20.73
C PRO A 185 13.72 8.88 21.37
N GLN A 186 14.68 8.58 22.26
CA GLN A 186 14.82 7.27 22.91
C GLN A 186 13.51 6.71 23.50
N GLN A 187 12.69 7.57 24.10
CA GLN A 187 11.38 7.15 24.62
C GLN A 187 10.45 6.63 23.52
N GLN A 188 10.39 7.31 22.37
CA GLN A 188 9.59 6.91 21.23
C GLN A 188 10.15 5.65 20.56
N GLN A 189 11.48 5.50 20.51
CA GLN A 189 12.12 4.28 20.01
C GLN A 189 11.66 3.05 20.79
N GLN A 190 11.68 3.13 22.13
CA GLN A 190 11.24 2.03 23.01
C GLN A 190 9.74 1.72 22.85
N GLN A 191 8.91 2.75 22.67
CA GLN A 191 7.47 2.59 22.40
C GLN A 191 7.23 1.92 21.04
N ALA A 192 7.87 2.40 19.98
CA ALA A 192 7.75 1.85 18.64
C ALA A 192 8.21 0.39 18.60
N ARG A 193 9.31 0.07 19.29
CA ARG A 193 9.83 -1.30 19.40
C ARG A 193 8.86 -2.23 20.14
N ALA A 194 8.35 -1.81 21.29
CA ALA A 194 7.40 -2.60 22.06
C ALA A 194 6.13 -2.88 21.25
N LEU A 195 5.61 -1.85 20.59
CA LEU A 195 4.45 -1.96 19.72
C LEU A 195 4.76 -2.87 18.51
N ALA A 196 5.92 -2.74 17.85
CA ALA A 196 6.31 -3.56 16.69
C ALA A 196 6.22 -5.07 16.99
N VAL A 197 6.67 -5.49 18.18
CA VAL A 197 6.59 -6.89 18.62
C VAL A 197 5.13 -7.35 18.75
N GLU A 198 4.27 -6.49 19.27
CA GLU A 198 2.83 -6.74 19.39
C GLU A 198 2.18 -6.85 18.01
N VAL A 199 2.32 -5.83 17.14
CA VAL A 199 1.67 -5.83 15.81
C VAL A 199 2.18 -6.97 14.94
N PHE A 200 3.49 -7.28 14.99
CA PHE A 200 4.04 -8.45 14.30
C PHE A 200 3.35 -9.75 14.76
N GLY A 201 3.04 -9.84 16.06
CA GLY A 201 2.32 -10.96 16.65
C GLY A 201 0.95 -11.20 16.01
N TYR A 202 0.27 -10.12 15.61
CA TYR A 202 -1.04 -10.16 14.96
C TYR A 202 -0.95 -10.30 13.44
N CYS A 203 -0.11 -9.50 12.76
CA CYS A 203 -0.08 -9.43 11.30
C CYS A 203 0.76 -10.52 10.60
N CYS A 204 1.86 -10.91 11.23
CA CYS A 204 3.03 -11.37 10.48
C CYS A 204 3.66 -12.65 11.07
N ARG A 205 3.12 -13.11 12.21
CA ARG A 205 3.54 -14.33 12.90
C ARG A 205 3.24 -15.58 12.09
N THR A 206 2.13 -15.60 11.37
CA THR A 206 1.79 -16.68 10.45
C THR A 206 2.52 -16.45 9.13
N ARG A 207 3.05 -17.51 8.52
CA ARG A 207 3.31 -17.46 7.09
C ARG A 207 1.94 -17.39 6.43
N VAL A 208 1.47 -16.19 6.12
CA VAL A 208 0.48 -16.04 5.06
C VAL A 208 1.16 -16.69 3.85
N ALA A 209 0.53 -17.73 3.32
CA ALA A 209 1.05 -18.42 2.14
C ALA A 209 1.14 -17.36 1.06
N ALA A 210 2.37 -16.87 0.82
CA ALA A 210 2.65 -15.87 -0.18
C ALA A 210 1.99 -16.34 -1.47
N GLU A 211 0.99 -15.58 -1.90
CA GLU A 211 0.38 -15.70 -3.20
C GLU A 211 1.52 -15.73 -4.22
N ARG A 212 1.60 -16.84 -4.95
CA ARG A 212 2.47 -17.05 -6.10
C ARG A 212 1.66 -16.76 -7.35
#